data_AF-A0A0B2QLM1-F1
#
_entry.id   AF-A0A0B2QLM1-F1
#
_cell.length_a   1.000
_cell.length_b   1.000
_cell.length_c   1.000
_cell.angle_alpha   90.00
_cell.angle_beta   90.00
_cell.angle_gamma   90.00
#
_symmetry.space_group_name_H-M   'P 1'
#
loop_
_entity.id
_entity.type
_entity.pdbx_description
1 polymer ?
#
loop_
_entity_poly.entity_id
_entity_poly.type
_entity_poly.pdbx_seq_one_letter_code
_entity_poly.pdbx_strand_id
1 'polypeptide(L)'
;MLVKIHTNWFAPFAFPVRLAHKIEGCFELSKYVLFTRPPISSSFEVDNDKARKRRSSWRCGCGSEEARRAVSSYLGELGVSEEDSVWISSKSPEYVKMLVEGVRDLEQWQIALAGLSFKDKILHIAAQKGDKGKVAYLESLGFTLSSSMNIARYLPSDTHTLPSLMHKVTRIKQLLFFSPTPDHHLLIKSIRLMMRHLSISIDEDLQHTLSFFEKLQAKPGGLGILAYKNAAFRSLIESFPRLLQLSVDNHFTPILHFLHNFGIPTFRISNIILAFPPLLFWDLQLLQTRLLVFKEIDLPDKDYAKLLLKYPWLLSTSIQENYTELLAFSYSIKVPKTQIDRAIESHPHLLSCSTSKLKSMVDQFAELGVRNKKLNQVIAKSPQLLLRKPKDFLQIVLLFENMGFDKETIGRILARCPEIFAASINKTLQRKIEFLGRVGVSKTFLPGVIRKYPELLVSDIDKTLLQRIMYLMKLGLSEKDIAYMVRTFSPLLGYSIEGVLRPKIEFLVNSMERPVRDVVDYPRYFSYSLEKKIKPRYWVLKGRDIKCSLKDMLGKNDEEFAAEFMGIGRMLVYPPVSSNDSQ
;
A
#
# COMPACT_ATOMS: atom_id res chain seq x y z
N MET A 1 -25.38 0.49 22.14
CA MET A 1 -26.54 -0.26 21.61
C MET A 1 -26.25 -0.66 20.18
N LEU A 2 -26.54 -1.88 19.75
CA LEU A 2 -26.12 -2.40 18.43
C LEU A 2 -27.18 -2.15 17.35
N VAL A 3 -26.76 -1.66 16.17
CA VAL A 3 -27.57 -1.65 14.93
C VAL A 3 -26.76 -2.29 13.81
N LYS A 4 -27.41 -3.13 13.01
CA LYS A 4 -26.77 -3.98 11.99
C LYS A 4 -26.57 -3.21 10.68
N ILE A 5 -25.36 -3.25 10.11
CA ILE A 5 -25.13 -2.87 8.71
C ILE A 5 -25.38 -4.10 7.83
N HIS A 6 -26.42 -4.05 6.99
CA HIS A 6 -26.71 -5.09 6.00
C HIS A 6 -25.87 -4.86 4.72
N THR A 7 -25.39 -5.94 4.11
CA THR A 7 -24.61 -5.90 2.87
C THR A 7 -25.46 -6.25 1.65
N ASN A 8 -25.48 -5.38 0.63
CA ASN A 8 -25.79 -5.57 -0.81
C ASN A 8 -26.10 -4.17 -1.42
N TRP A 9 -25.87 -3.83 -2.71
CA TRP A 9 -25.52 -4.59 -3.93
C TRP A 9 -24.68 -3.73 -4.92
N PHE A 10 -24.28 -4.30 -6.06
CA PHE A 10 -23.68 -3.60 -7.22
C PHE A 10 -24.69 -3.50 -8.39
N ALA A 11 -25.10 -2.27 -8.78
CA ALA A 11 -25.53 -1.80 -10.13
C ALA A 11 -26.66 -2.56 -10.91
N PRO A 12 -27.20 -2.03 -12.05
CA PRO A 12 -27.16 -0.67 -12.63
C PRO A 12 -28.58 -0.03 -12.82
N PHE A 13 -28.68 1.02 -13.64
CA PHE A 13 -29.84 1.91 -13.88
C PHE A 13 -31.17 1.28 -14.36
N ALA A 14 -32.30 1.82 -13.85
CA ALA A 14 -33.54 2.11 -14.60
C ALA A 14 -34.43 3.14 -13.86
N PHE A 15 -35.26 3.90 -14.59
CA PHE A 15 -36.36 4.77 -14.09
C PHE A 15 -37.69 4.19 -14.60
N PRO A 16 -38.85 4.31 -13.89
CA PRO A 16 -39.62 5.56 -13.95
C PRO A 16 -40.50 5.95 -12.72
N VAL A 17 -41.10 7.13 -12.87
CA VAL A 17 -41.99 7.94 -12.01
C VAL A 17 -43.20 7.25 -11.34
N ARG A 18 -43.46 7.56 -10.05
CA ARG A 18 -44.77 8.09 -9.53
C ARG A 18 -44.69 8.64 -8.09
N LEU A 19 -45.71 9.40 -7.69
CA LEU A 19 -45.83 10.18 -6.43
C LEU A 19 -46.49 9.37 -5.29
N ALA A 20 -46.22 9.73 -4.02
CA ALA A 20 -47.21 10.30 -3.07
C ALA A 20 -46.67 10.44 -1.61
N HIS A 21 -47.16 11.46 -0.89
CA HIS A 21 -47.21 11.71 0.58
C HIS A 21 -46.05 11.29 1.51
N LYS A 22 -45.41 12.18 2.31
CA LYS A 22 -45.85 13.15 3.36
C LYS A 22 -45.88 12.54 4.78
N ILE A 23 -45.06 13.09 5.67
CA ILE A 23 -45.29 13.27 7.12
C ILE A 23 -44.34 14.38 7.63
N GLU A 24 -44.77 15.19 8.61
CA GLU A 24 -44.03 16.31 9.17
C GLU A 24 -42.97 15.92 10.23
N GLY A 25 -42.01 16.81 10.50
CA GLY A 25 -41.01 16.67 11.58
C GLY A 25 -40.15 17.93 11.75
N CYS A 26 -40.40 18.71 12.80
CA CYS A 26 -39.83 20.05 13.01
C CYS A 26 -38.36 20.03 13.49
N PHE A 27 -37.59 21.06 13.11
CA PHE A 27 -36.72 21.81 14.04
C PHE A 27 -36.53 23.24 13.51
N GLU A 28 -36.64 24.24 14.39
CA GLU A 28 -36.58 25.67 14.04
C GLU A 28 -35.14 26.21 13.96
N LEU A 29 -34.92 27.24 13.12
CA LEU A 29 -33.74 28.10 13.18
C LEU A 29 -34.07 29.58 12.90
N SER A 30 -33.43 30.46 13.68
CA SER A 30 -33.22 31.90 13.49
C SER A 30 -34.44 32.85 13.45
N LYS A 31 -34.44 33.82 14.37
CA LYS A 31 -35.31 35.01 14.46
C LYS A 31 -34.41 36.14 15.03
N TYR A 32 -34.26 37.34 14.47
CA TYR A 32 -34.80 37.93 13.23
C TYR A 32 -33.66 38.16 12.20
N VAL A 33 -33.37 39.29 11.54
CA VAL A 33 -33.78 40.71 11.61
C VAL A 33 -34.65 41.08 10.39
N LEU A 34 -35.55 42.06 10.54
CA LEU A 34 -36.45 42.54 9.49
C LEU A 34 -35.94 43.87 8.88
N PHE A 35 -36.07 44.01 7.56
CA PHE A 35 -36.20 45.31 6.90
C PHE A 35 -37.56 45.37 6.21
N THR A 36 -38.41 46.30 6.64
CA THR A 36 -39.74 46.54 6.08
C THR A 36 -39.65 47.35 4.79
N ARG A 37 -40.54 47.07 3.83
CA ARG A 37 -40.71 47.89 2.62
C ARG A 37 -41.83 48.92 2.82
N PRO A 38 -41.68 50.17 2.36
CA PRO A 38 -42.82 51.06 2.14
C PRO A 38 -43.65 50.58 0.91
N PRO A 39 -44.94 50.97 0.80
CA PRO A 39 -45.80 50.57 -0.31
C PRO A 39 -45.43 51.29 -1.62
N ILE A 40 -45.77 50.65 -2.75
CA ILE A 40 -45.59 51.20 -4.10
C ILE A 40 -46.91 51.82 -4.56
N SER A 41 -46.87 53.07 -5.04
CA SER A 41 -47.86 53.61 -5.97
C SER A 41 -47.31 53.61 -7.39
N SER A 42 -48.21 53.40 -8.36
CA SER A 42 -48.00 53.60 -9.80
C SER A 42 -47.69 55.08 -10.11
N SER A 43 -47.05 55.46 -11.22
CA SER A 43 -46.65 54.73 -12.44
C SER A 43 -45.74 55.64 -13.29
N PHE A 44 -44.75 55.06 -13.99
CA PHE A 44 -44.23 55.62 -15.25
C PHE A 44 -43.65 54.50 -16.13
N GLU A 45 -43.88 54.58 -17.44
CA GLU A 45 -43.42 53.57 -18.40
C GLU A 45 -41.93 53.72 -18.71
N VAL A 46 -41.19 52.61 -18.73
CA VAL A 46 -39.76 52.60 -19.04
C VAL A 46 -39.53 52.13 -20.48
N ASP A 47 -38.90 53.01 -21.27
CA ASP A 47 -38.47 52.79 -22.66
C ASP A 47 -37.72 51.44 -22.82
N ASN A 48 -38.46 50.46 -23.34
CA ASN A 48 -38.06 49.06 -23.35
C ASN A 48 -36.98 48.77 -24.42
N ASP A 49 -36.85 49.63 -25.43
CA ASP A 49 -35.96 49.38 -26.57
C ASP A 49 -34.50 49.73 -26.28
N LYS A 50 -34.24 50.69 -25.37
CA LYS A 50 -32.90 50.89 -24.80
C LYS A 50 -32.45 49.67 -23.98
N ALA A 51 -33.35 49.03 -23.24
CA ALA A 51 -33.06 47.77 -22.54
C ALA A 51 -32.81 46.62 -23.53
N ARG A 52 -33.57 46.56 -24.63
CA ARG A 52 -33.42 45.54 -25.69
C ARG A 52 -32.10 45.66 -26.45
N LYS A 53 -31.69 46.88 -26.85
CA LYS A 53 -30.37 47.15 -27.47
C LYS A 53 -29.20 46.92 -26.51
N ARG A 54 -29.34 47.21 -25.21
CA ARG A 54 -28.33 46.80 -24.21
C ARG A 54 -28.21 45.27 -24.15
N ARG A 55 -29.32 44.54 -24.04
CA ARG A 55 -29.36 43.06 -24.00
C ARG A 55 -28.72 42.38 -25.23
N SER A 56 -28.69 42.99 -26.41
CA SER A 56 -27.99 42.43 -27.58
C SER A 56 -26.47 42.56 -27.51
N SER A 57 -25.93 43.65 -26.94
CA SER A 57 -24.48 43.86 -26.81
C SER A 57 -23.81 42.74 -25.99
N TRP A 58 -24.44 42.35 -24.88
CA TRP A 58 -23.96 41.30 -23.98
C TRP A 58 -24.02 39.86 -24.53
N ARG A 59 -24.48 39.64 -25.77
CA ARG A 59 -24.36 38.34 -26.46
C ARG A 59 -23.05 38.17 -27.23
N CYS A 60 -22.30 39.25 -27.48
CA CYS A 60 -20.95 39.17 -28.01
C CYS A 60 -19.93 39.02 -26.87
N GLY A 61 -18.84 38.28 -27.12
CA GLY A 61 -17.80 38.00 -26.12
C GLY A 61 -17.04 39.21 -25.57
N CYS A 62 -17.23 40.41 -26.15
CA CYS A 62 -16.56 41.66 -25.79
C CYS A 62 -16.64 41.98 -24.28
N GLY A 63 -17.83 41.87 -23.68
CA GLY A 63 -18.02 42.17 -22.25
C GLY A 63 -17.31 41.19 -21.31
N SER A 64 -17.00 39.96 -21.73
CA SER A 64 -16.17 39.04 -20.93
C SER A 64 -14.69 39.42 -20.97
N GLU A 65 -14.25 40.02 -22.06
CA GLU A 65 -12.84 40.38 -22.28
C GLU A 65 -12.51 41.73 -21.65
N GLU A 66 -13.43 42.69 -21.70
CA GLU A 66 -13.36 43.93 -20.93
C GLU A 66 -13.34 43.65 -19.41
N ALA A 67 -14.17 42.71 -18.92
CA ALA A 67 -14.16 42.30 -17.52
C ALA A 67 -12.84 41.64 -17.08
N ARG A 68 -12.18 40.84 -17.95
CA ARG A 68 -10.82 40.31 -17.66
C ARG A 68 -9.81 41.44 -17.51
N ARG A 69 -9.81 42.42 -18.42
CA ARG A 69 -8.90 43.58 -18.36
C ARG A 69 -9.15 44.44 -17.13
N ALA A 70 -10.40 44.58 -16.69
CA ALA A 70 -10.73 45.22 -15.42
C ALA A 70 -10.13 44.45 -14.21
N VAL A 71 -10.26 43.12 -14.18
CA VAL A 71 -9.63 42.29 -13.12
C VAL A 71 -8.10 42.33 -13.21
N SER A 72 -7.51 42.39 -14.39
CA SER A 72 -6.06 42.57 -14.57
C SER A 72 -5.57 43.91 -14.03
N SER A 73 -6.31 45.00 -14.25
CA SER A 73 -6.04 46.31 -13.64
C SER A 73 -6.06 46.24 -12.11
N TYR A 74 -7.10 45.63 -11.54
CA TYR A 74 -7.25 45.44 -10.10
C TYR A 74 -6.09 44.64 -9.48
N LEU A 75 -5.60 43.62 -10.17
CA LEU A 75 -4.45 42.83 -9.70
C LEU A 75 -3.15 43.65 -9.73
N GLY A 76 -2.95 44.47 -10.77
CA GLY A 76 -1.84 45.44 -10.82
C GLY A 76 -1.90 46.49 -9.70
N GLU A 77 -3.08 47.01 -9.40
CA GLU A 77 -3.34 47.92 -8.26
C GLU A 77 -3.02 47.26 -6.90
N LEU A 78 -3.09 45.92 -6.81
CA LEU A 78 -2.68 45.11 -5.66
C LEU A 78 -1.18 44.72 -5.65
N GLY A 79 -0.38 45.26 -6.58
CA GLY A 79 1.06 45.06 -6.67
C GLY A 79 1.50 43.77 -7.37
N VAL A 80 0.61 43.13 -8.14
CA VAL A 80 0.94 41.97 -8.98
C VAL A 80 1.58 42.43 -10.30
N SER A 81 2.48 41.63 -10.89
CA SER A 81 3.10 41.97 -12.18
C SER A 81 2.06 42.03 -13.30
N GLU A 82 2.35 42.73 -14.40
CA GLU A 82 1.43 42.79 -15.55
C GLU A 82 1.20 41.40 -16.16
N GLU A 83 2.27 40.63 -16.36
CA GLU A 83 2.21 39.26 -16.89
C GLU A 83 1.38 38.33 -15.98
N ASP A 84 1.62 38.35 -14.67
CA ASP A 84 0.84 37.57 -13.70
C ASP A 84 -0.61 38.02 -13.64
N SER A 85 -0.90 39.32 -13.75
CA SER A 85 -2.26 39.88 -13.69
C SER A 85 -3.09 39.45 -14.90
N VAL A 86 -2.49 39.48 -16.10
CA VAL A 86 -3.08 38.94 -17.32
C VAL A 86 -3.24 37.43 -17.22
N TRP A 87 -2.23 36.71 -16.70
CA TRP A 87 -2.31 35.26 -16.52
C TRP A 87 -3.44 34.86 -15.56
N ILE A 88 -3.50 35.44 -14.35
CA ILE A 88 -4.53 35.15 -13.34
C ILE A 88 -5.93 35.43 -13.92
N SER A 89 -6.16 36.63 -14.46
CA SER A 89 -7.47 37.01 -15.01
C SER A 89 -7.90 36.15 -16.20
N SER A 90 -6.97 35.64 -17.02
CA SER A 90 -7.25 34.65 -18.06
C SER A 90 -7.58 33.24 -17.53
N LYS A 91 -7.15 32.91 -16.31
CA LYS A 91 -7.30 31.60 -15.67
C LYS A 91 -8.33 31.55 -14.54
N SER A 92 -8.99 32.67 -14.22
CA SER A 92 -10.10 32.76 -13.26
C SER A 92 -11.46 33.12 -13.90
N PRO A 93 -11.97 32.35 -14.90
CA PRO A 93 -13.18 32.71 -15.63
C PRO A 93 -14.46 32.76 -14.78
N GLU A 94 -14.60 31.93 -13.75
CA GLU A 94 -15.79 31.92 -12.90
C GLU A 94 -15.77 33.07 -11.88
N TYR A 95 -14.60 33.47 -11.37
CA TYR A 95 -14.45 34.72 -10.60
C TYR A 95 -14.80 35.95 -11.44
N VAL A 96 -14.31 36.04 -12.68
CA VAL A 96 -14.65 37.13 -13.62
C VAL A 96 -16.16 37.15 -13.87
N LYS A 97 -16.77 35.99 -14.17
CA LYS A 97 -18.21 35.84 -14.37
C LYS A 97 -19.02 36.25 -13.14
N MET A 98 -18.62 35.84 -11.94
CA MET A 98 -19.25 36.26 -10.67
C MET A 98 -19.23 37.79 -10.49
N LEU A 99 -18.14 38.47 -10.89
CA LEU A 99 -18.10 39.94 -10.86
C LEU A 99 -19.06 40.55 -11.88
N VAL A 100 -19.12 40.03 -13.10
CA VAL A 100 -20.06 40.47 -14.14
C VAL A 100 -21.53 40.25 -13.74
N GLU A 101 -21.83 39.12 -13.09
CA GLU A 101 -23.16 38.84 -12.53
C GLU A 101 -23.50 39.83 -11.40
N GLY A 102 -22.56 40.12 -10.49
CA GLY A 102 -22.74 41.17 -9.48
C GLY A 102 -22.99 42.58 -10.04
N VAL A 103 -22.35 42.95 -11.17
CA VAL A 103 -22.64 44.23 -11.85
C VAL A 103 -24.08 44.25 -12.37
N ARG A 104 -24.54 43.15 -12.99
CA ARG A 104 -25.92 43.04 -13.52
C ARG A 104 -26.96 43.15 -12.42
N ASP A 105 -26.72 42.51 -11.28
CA ASP A 105 -27.60 42.59 -10.12
C ASP A 105 -27.70 44.04 -9.62
N LEU A 106 -26.57 44.73 -9.38
CA LEU A 106 -26.59 46.12 -8.92
C LEU A 106 -27.19 47.09 -9.94
N GLU A 107 -26.99 46.87 -11.25
CA GLU A 107 -27.67 47.65 -12.30
C GLU A 107 -29.20 47.42 -12.31
N GLN A 108 -29.69 46.24 -11.91
CA GLN A 108 -31.12 45.95 -11.80
C GLN A 108 -31.78 46.65 -10.60
N TRP A 109 -31.04 46.94 -9.53
CA TRP A 109 -31.56 47.65 -8.34
C TRP A 109 -31.40 49.18 -8.39
N GLN A 110 -30.78 49.75 -9.44
CA GLN A 110 -30.54 51.20 -9.62
C GLN A 110 -29.70 51.89 -8.51
N ILE A 111 -29.00 51.14 -7.66
CA ILE A 111 -28.25 51.69 -6.53
C ILE A 111 -26.83 52.13 -6.95
N ALA A 112 -26.51 53.41 -6.70
CA ALA A 112 -25.18 54.05 -6.62
C ALA A 112 -24.21 53.98 -7.83
N LEU A 113 -24.29 53.00 -8.74
CA LEU A 113 -23.32 52.81 -9.85
C LEU A 113 -23.66 53.62 -11.12
N ALA A 114 -24.46 54.69 -11.01
CA ALA A 114 -24.84 55.53 -12.13
C ALA A 114 -23.66 56.41 -12.59
N GLY A 115 -23.30 56.34 -13.87
CA GLY A 115 -22.21 57.14 -14.49
C GLY A 115 -20.84 56.45 -14.56
N LEU A 116 -20.57 55.43 -13.75
CA LEU A 116 -19.32 54.66 -13.80
C LEU A 116 -19.21 53.80 -15.08
N SER A 117 -17.99 53.65 -15.60
CA SER A 117 -17.73 52.73 -16.72
C SER A 117 -17.88 51.27 -16.29
N PHE A 118 -17.97 50.35 -17.26
CA PHE A 118 -18.07 48.93 -16.93
C PHE A 118 -16.80 48.40 -16.24
N LYS A 119 -15.61 48.91 -16.61
CA LYS A 119 -14.35 48.66 -15.88
C LYS A 119 -14.50 49.05 -14.41
N ASP A 120 -14.90 50.29 -14.13
CA ASP A 120 -14.94 50.84 -12.77
C ASP A 120 -15.96 50.13 -11.88
N LYS A 121 -17.09 49.69 -12.45
CA LYS A 121 -18.07 48.84 -11.77
C LYS A 121 -17.50 47.49 -11.35
N ILE A 122 -16.71 46.84 -12.21
CA ILE A 122 -16.01 45.59 -11.88
C ILE A 122 -14.97 45.82 -10.78
N LEU A 123 -14.17 46.91 -10.86
CA LEU A 123 -13.21 47.29 -9.81
C LEU A 123 -13.92 47.51 -8.47
N HIS A 124 -15.04 48.24 -8.46
CA HIS A 124 -15.80 48.56 -7.25
C HIS A 124 -16.34 47.30 -6.55
N ILE A 125 -16.88 46.34 -7.31
CA ILE A 125 -17.39 45.07 -6.73
C ILE A 125 -16.25 44.16 -6.26
N ALA A 126 -15.12 44.13 -6.96
CA ALA A 126 -13.93 43.41 -6.50
C ALA A 126 -13.41 43.98 -5.16
N ALA A 127 -13.36 45.31 -5.04
CA ALA A 127 -13.03 45.99 -3.78
C ALA A 127 -14.05 45.68 -2.66
N GLN A 128 -15.36 45.79 -2.94
CA GLN A 128 -16.42 45.48 -1.96
C GLN A 128 -16.38 44.03 -1.43
N LYS A 129 -15.94 43.07 -2.25
CA LYS A 129 -15.80 41.66 -1.81
C LYS A 129 -14.70 41.44 -0.78
N GLY A 130 -13.78 42.40 -0.60
CA GLY A 130 -12.73 42.36 0.43
C GLY A 130 -11.68 41.25 0.27
N ASP A 131 -11.73 40.49 -0.83
CA ASP A 131 -10.88 39.31 -1.05
C ASP A 131 -9.46 39.67 -1.50
N LYS A 132 -9.22 40.94 -1.89
CA LYS A 132 -7.93 41.46 -2.35
C LYS A 132 -7.30 40.55 -3.43
N GLY A 133 -8.12 40.14 -4.40
CA GLY A 133 -7.74 39.31 -5.54
C GLY A 133 -7.38 37.84 -5.22
N LYS A 134 -7.45 37.41 -3.96
CA LYS A 134 -7.04 36.06 -3.53
C LYS A 134 -7.88 34.96 -4.18
N VAL A 135 -9.18 35.17 -4.39
CA VAL A 135 -10.05 34.15 -4.99
C VAL A 135 -9.74 33.97 -6.48
N ALA A 136 -9.45 35.07 -7.20
CA ALA A 136 -8.97 35.02 -8.59
C ALA A 136 -7.66 34.23 -8.69
N TYR A 137 -6.66 34.55 -7.85
CA TYR A 137 -5.40 33.83 -7.81
C TYR A 137 -5.59 32.35 -7.48
N LEU A 138 -6.40 32.02 -6.48
CA LEU A 138 -6.68 30.62 -6.13
C LEU A 138 -7.38 29.88 -7.29
N GLU A 139 -8.33 30.49 -8.00
CA GLU A 139 -8.95 29.87 -9.18
C GLU A 139 -7.91 29.64 -10.31
N SER A 140 -7.00 30.59 -10.54
CA SER A 140 -5.93 30.47 -11.55
C SER A 140 -4.98 29.28 -11.30
N LEU A 141 -4.82 28.86 -10.04
CA LEU A 141 -4.06 27.65 -9.67
C LEU A 141 -4.84 26.34 -9.94
N GLY A 142 -6.09 26.44 -10.41
CA GLY A 142 -6.96 25.32 -10.79
C GLY A 142 -7.89 24.82 -9.68
N PHE A 143 -8.15 25.62 -8.64
CA PHE A 143 -9.19 25.33 -7.64
C PHE A 143 -10.57 25.77 -8.18
N THR A 144 -11.68 25.20 -7.70
CA THR A 144 -13.03 25.69 -8.08
C THR A 144 -13.32 27.03 -7.41
N LEU A 145 -14.22 27.85 -7.97
CA LEU A 145 -14.60 29.13 -7.35
C LEU A 145 -15.03 28.98 -5.87
N SER A 146 -15.84 27.96 -5.55
CA SER A 146 -16.26 27.66 -4.17
C SER A 146 -15.12 27.19 -3.25
N SER A 147 -14.16 26.45 -3.81
CA SER A 147 -12.93 26.01 -3.12
C SER A 147 -12.02 27.21 -2.84
N SER A 148 -11.76 28.05 -3.84
CA SER A 148 -11.02 29.31 -3.74
C SER A 148 -11.63 30.27 -2.71
N MET A 149 -12.95 30.47 -2.72
CA MET A 149 -13.66 31.25 -1.70
C MET A 149 -13.45 30.68 -0.29
N ASN A 150 -13.52 29.36 -0.13
CA ASN A 150 -13.35 28.74 1.18
C ASN A 150 -11.91 28.85 1.70
N ILE A 151 -10.92 28.61 0.84
CA ILE A 151 -9.49 28.76 1.17
C ILE A 151 -9.17 30.22 1.51
N ALA A 152 -9.72 31.20 0.76
CA ALA A 152 -9.50 32.62 1.02
C ALA A 152 -9.95 33.08 2.41
N ARG A 153 -10.97 32.45 3.02
CA ARG A 153 -11.40 32.73 4.42
C ARG A 153 -10.31 32.40 5.45
N TYR A 154 -9.41 31.47 5.15
CA TYR A 154 -8.26 31.14 6.02
C TYR A 154 -7.07 32.07 5.79
N LEU A 155 -7.19 33.09 4.92
CA LEU A 155 -6.14 34.04 4.60
C LEU A 155 -6.62 35.46 4.95
N PRO A 156 -6.40 35.93 6.20
CA PRO A 156 -6.84 37.26 6.63
C PRO A 156 -6.35 38.36 5.70
N SER A 157 -7.13 39.43 5.55
CA SER A 157 -6.82 40.50 4.59
C SER A 157 -5.73 41.47 5.01
N ASP A 158 -5.20 41.29 6.23
CA ASP A 158 -4.24 42.21 6.85
C ASP A 158 -2.86 41.56 7.05
N THR A 159 -2.79 40.21 7.02
CA THR A 159 -1.54 39.46 7.24
C THR A 159 -0.74 39.23 5.96
N HIS A 160 -1.40 39.12 4.79
CA HIS A 160 -0.76 38.72 3.53
C HIS A 160 -1.23 39.58 2.35
N THR A 161 -0.28 40.28 1.71
CA THR A 161 -0.48 40.88 0.37
C THR A 161 -0.53 39.79 -0.70
N LEU A 162 -1.15 40.08 -1.85
CA LEU A 162 -1.32 39.10 -2.91
C LEU A 162 0.03 38.60 -3.49
N PRO A 163 1.04 39.45 -3.78
CA PRO A 163 2.37 38.99 -4.19
C PRO A 163 3.07 38.12 -3.14
N SER A 164 2.90 38.42 -1.85
CA SER A 164 3.45 37.59 -0.75
C SER A 164 2.82 36.20 -0.72
N LEU A 165 1.49 36.11 -0.93
CA LEU A 165 0.79 34.83 -1.07
C LEU A 165 1.25 34.05 -2.31
N MET A 166 1.45 34.72 -3.46
CA MET A 166 1.96 34.11 -4.69
C MET A 166 3.36 33.53 -4.50
N HIS A 167 4.27 34.29 -3.88
CA HIS A 167 5.62 33.83 -3.55
C HIS A 167 5.59 32.65 -2.57
N LYS A 168 4.76 32.72 -1.51
CA LYS A 168 4.58 31.64 -0.53
C LYS A 168 4.11 30.35 -1.21
N VAL A 169 3.07 30.41 -2.04
CA VAL A 169 2.54 29.26 -2.79
C VAL A 169 3.60 28.67 -3.73
N THR A 170 4.35 29.52 -4.43
CA THR A 170 5.42 29.10 -5.33
C THR A 170 6.53 28.36 -4.58
N ARG A 171 6.97 28.86 -3.42
CA ARG A 171 7.99 28.18 -2.60
C ARG A 171 7.47 26.90 -1.93
N ILE A 172 6.22 26.83 -1.50
CA ILE A 172 5.61 25.57 -1.02
C ILE A 172 5.56 24.53 -2.16
N LYS A 173 5.18 24.94 -3.38
CA LYS A 173 5.20 24.05 -4.55
C LYS A 173 6.62 23.56 -4.89
N GLN A 174 7.62 24.44 -4.83
CA GLN A 174 9.02 24.07 -5.03
C GLN A 174 9.47 23.07 -3.95
N LEU A 175 9.35 23.40 -2.67
CA LEU A 175 9.80 22.54 -1.56
C LEU A 175 9.14 21.15 -1.55
N LEU A 176 7.81 21.08 -1.76
CA LEU A 176 7.07 19.82 -1.64
C LEU A 176 6.95 19.02 -2.94
N PHE A 177 7.18 19.64 -4.10
CA PHE A 177 6.93 19.00 -5.41
C PHE A 177 8.07 19.22 -6.43
N PHE A 178 9.31 19.47 -5.98
CA PHE A 178 10.48 19.68 -6.85
C PHE A 178 10.71 18.53 -7.84
N SER A 179 11.02 17.33 -7.34
CA SER A 179 11.44 16.19 -8.15
C SER A 179 10.26 15.48 -8.84
N PRO A 180 10.42 14.88 -10.04
CA PRO A 180 9.53 13.82 -10.50
C PRO A 180 9.68 12.60 -9.58
N THR A 181 8.61 12.21 -8.91
CA THR A 181 8.59 11.13 -7.90
C THR A 181 8.20 9.78 -8.53
N PRO A 182 9.14 8.84 -8.77
CA PRO A 182 8.85 7.60 -9.51
C PRO A 182 7.93 6.63 -8.73
N ASP A 183 7.94 6.71 -7.40
CA ASP A 183 7.39 5.69 -6.51
C ASP A 183 5.95 5.95 -6.00
N HIS A 184 5.17 6.83 -6.64
CA HIS A 184 3.80 7.10 -6.17
C HIS A 184 2.93 5.83 -6.05
N HIS A 185 3.22 4.78 -6.83
CA HIS A 185 2.58 3.46 -6.67
C HIS A 185 2.82 2.84 -5.27
N LEU A 186 4.01 2.99 -4.69
CA LEU A 186 4.32 2.50 -3.33
C LEU A 186 3.57 3.31 -2.27
N LEU A 187 3.52 4.64 -2.39
CA LEU A 187 2.72 5.52 -1.53
C LEU A 187 1.24 5.10 -1.55
N ILE A 188 0.63 5.04 -2.74
CA ILE A 188 -0.78 4.68 -2.92
C ILE A 188 -1.07 3.26 -2.42
N LYS A 189 -0.13 2.33 -2.58
CA LYS A 189 -0.22 0.97 -2.00
C LYS A 189 -0.21 1.01 -0.47
N SER A 190 0.71 1.74 0.16
CA SER A 190 0.76 1.88 1.63
C SER A 190 -0.49 2.54 2.20
N ILE A 191 -1.04 3.58 1.54
CA ILE A 191 -2.30 4.23 1.93
C ILE A 191 -3.46 3.22 1.88
N ARG A 192 -3.63 2.50 0.76
CA ARG A 192 -4.68 1.48 0.61
C ARG A 192 -4.56 0.35 1.62
N LEU A 193 -3.32 -0.04 1.98
CA LEU A 193 -3.08 -1.04 3.01
C LEU A 193 -3.44 -0.53 4.41
N MET A 194 -3.11 0.73 4.74
CA MET A 194 -3.52 1.36 6.00
C MET A 194 -5.04 1.43 6.10
N MET A 195 -5.73 2.04 5.14
CA MET A 195 -7.20 2.18 5.17
C MET A 195 -7.95 0.84 5.22
N ARG A 196 -7.38 -0.24 4.67
CA ARG A 196 -7.97 -1.59 4.72
C ARG A 196 -7.75 -2.29 6.06
N HIS A 197 -6.66 -1.98 6.76
CA HIS A 197 -6.21 -2.73 7.93
C HIS A 197 -6.43 -1.99 9.25
N LEU A 198 -6.56 -0.67 9.24
CA LEU A 198 -6.86 0.14 10.41
C LEU A 198 -8.14 -0.35 11.11
N SER A 199 -8.03 -0.68 12.40
CA SER A 199 -9.16 -1.12 13.24
C SER A 199 -8.96 -0.85 14.73
N ILE A 200 -8.13 0.13 15.06
CA ILE A 200 -7.97 0.72 16.39
C ILE A 200 -8.82 1.98 16.52
N SER A 201 -8.95 2.50 17.74
CA SER A 201 -9.30 3.91 17.95
C SER A 201 -8.25 4.81 17.29
N ILE A 202 -8.67 5.95 16.75
CA ILE A 202 -7.81 6.88 16.03
C ILE A 202 -7.74 8.23 16.75
N ASP A 203 -6.62 8.90 16.60
CA ASP A 203 -6.40 10.30 17.00
C ASP A 203 -6.87 11.30 15.92
N GLU A 204 -6.92 12.58 16.27
CA GLU A 204 -7.38 13.66 15.38
C GLU A 204 -6.54 13.76 14.10
N ASP A 205 -5.23 13.55 14.20
CA ASP A 205 -4.33 13.61 13.04
C ASP A 205 -4.59 12.45 12.07
N LEU A 206 -4.82 11.23 12.56
CA LEU A 206 -5.30 10.13 11.73
C LEU A 206 -6.70 10.38 11.19
N GLN A 207 -7.62 10.95 11.97
CA GLN A 207 -8.99 11.25 11.52
C GLN A 207 -8.99 12.27 10.36
N HIS A 208 -8.19 13.33 10.48
CA HIS A 208 -7.98 14.29 9.40
C HIS A 208 -7.30 13.64 8.17
N THR A 209 -6.33 12.76 8.39
CA THR A 209 -5.64 12.02 7.32
C THR A 209 -6.56 11.04 6.58
N LEU A 210 -7.44 10.33 7.30
CA LEU A 210 -8.48 9.47 6.70
C LEU A 210 -9.48 10.30 5.89
N SER A 211 -10.00 11.39 6.45
CA SER A 211 -10.92 12.28 5.76
C SER A 211 -10.32 12.84 4.47
N PHE A 212 -9.02 13.15 4.46
CA PHE A 212 -8.29 13.52 3.24
C PHE A 212 -8.26 12.40 2.20
N PHE A 213 -7.97 11.16 2.61
CA PHE A 213 -7.98 10.02 1.70
C PHE A 213 -9.38 9.64 1.18
N GLU A 214 -10.42 9.81 1.98
CA GLU A 214 -11.82 9.59 1.58
C GLU A 214 -12.26 10.64 0.56
N LYS A 215 -11.98 11.92 0.82
CA LYS A 215 -12.17 13.02 -0.15
C LYS A 215 -11.42 12.78 -1.46
N LEU A 216 -10.21 12.21 -1.40
CA LEU A 216 -9.47 11.81 -2.60
C LEU A 216 -10.12 10.62 -3.32
N GLN A 217 -10.58 9.59 -2.61
CA GLN A 217 -11.26 8.43 -3.21
C GLN A 217 -12.59 8.78 -3.88
N ALA A 218 -13.31 9.78 -3.37
CA ALA A 218 -14.56 10.27 -3.96
C ALA A 218 -14.35 11.09 -5.26
N LYS A 219 -13.13 11.58 -5.53
CA LYS A 219 -12.81 12.33 -6.76
C LYS A 219 -12.46 11.39 -7.93
N PRO A 220 -12.73 11.79 -9.19
CA PRO A 220 -12.24 11.06 -10.38
C PRO A 220 -10.72 10.82 -10.33
N GLY A 221 -10.29 9.57 -10.54
CA GLY A 221 -8.90 9.14 -10.40
C GLY A 221 -8.50 8.68 -8.98
N GLY A 222 -9.31 8.96 -7.96
CA GLY A 222 -9.12 8.49 -6.59
C GLY A 222 -7.78 8.93 -5.98
N LEU A 223 -7.17 8.05 -5.18
CA LEU A 223 -5.80 8.22 -4.68
C LEU A 223 -4.73 8.39 -5.79
N GLY A 224 -5.05 8.09 -7.06
CA GLY A 224 -4.17 8.37 -8.20
C GLY A 224 -3.87 9.86 -8.41
N ILE A 225 -4.73 10.75 -7.89
CA ILE A 225 -4.52 12.20 -7.85
C ILE A 225 -3.18 12.57 -7.20
N LEU A 226 -2.73 11.80 -6.21
CA LEU A 226 -1.46 12.03 -5.50
C LEU A 226 -0.22 11.88 -6.40
N ALA A 227 -0.34 11.23 -7.56
CA ALA A 227 0.76 11.07 -8.51
C ALA A 227 1.02 12.32 -9.38
N TYR A 228 0.11 13.29 -9.38
CA TYR A 228 0.18 14.49 -10.23
C TYR A 228 0.39 15.73 -9.36
N LYS A 229 1.61 16.29 -9.35
CA LYS A 229 2.04 17.43 -8.51
C LYS A 229 0.97 18.50 -8.30
N ASN A 230 0.41 19.07 -9.37
CA ASN A 230 -0.60 20.14 -9.30
C ASN A 230 -1.99 19.68 -8.80
N ALA A 231 -2.34 18.39 -8.90
CA ALA A 231 -3.60 17.84 -8.38
C ALA A 231 -3.46 17.38 -6.92
N ALA A 232 -2.29 16.86 -6.55
CA ALA A 232 -1.89 16.58 -5.18
C ALA A 232 -1.83 17.87 -4.34
N PHE A 233 -1.13 18.91 -4.82
CA PHE A 233 -1.08 20.24 -4.19
C PHE A 233 -2.48 20.81 -3.95
N ARG A 234 -3.33 20.85 -4.98
CA ARG A 234 -4.71 21.34 -4.84
C ARG A 234 -5.48 20.58 -3.77
N SER A 235 -5.49 19.25 -3.83
CA SER A 235 -6.25 18.42 -2.87
C SER A 235 -5.72 18.52 -1.43
N LEU A 236 -4.41 18.74 -1.26
CA LEU A 236 -3.78 19.01 0.03
C LEU A 236 -4.28 20.34 0.61
N ILE A 237 -4.20 21.44 -0.14
CA ILE A 237 -4.64 22.77 0.30
C ILE A 237 -6.17 22.84 0.50
N GLU A 238 -6.96 22.13 -0.31
CA GLU A 238 -8.42 21.99 -0.13
C GLU A 238 -8.80 21.31 1.19
N SER A 239 -7.96 20.39 1.66
CA SER A 239 -8.21 19.62 2.88
C SER A 239 -7.60 20.27 4.12
N PHE A 240 -6.50 21.02 3.94
CA PHE A 240 -5.71 21.66 4.99
C PHE A 240 -5.39 23.13 4.63
N PRO A 241 -6.39 24.01 4.46
CA PRO A 241 -6.18 25.38 3.98
C PRO A 241 -5.31 26.23 4.93
N ARG A 242 -5.31 25.89 6.23
CA ARG A 242 -4.42 26.52 7.24
C ARG A 242 -2.92 26.35 6.92
N LEU A 243 -2.50 25.40 6.08
CA LEU A 243 -1.11 25.28 5.63
C LEU A 243 -0.58 26.56 4.97
N LEU A 244 -1.45 27.36 4.34
CA LEU A 244 -1.06 28.63 3.72
C LEU A 244 -0.86 29.77 4.74
N GLN A 245 -1.27 29.60 6.00
CA GLN A 245 -0.99 30.57 7.09
C GLN A 245 0.46 30.46 7.57
N LEU A 246 0.99 29.23 7.65
CA LEU A 246 2.31 28.91 8.20
C LEU A 246 3.47 29.64 7.49
N SER A 247 4.60 29.75 8.17
CA SER A 247 5.84 30.34 7.63
C SER A 247 6.64 29.32 6.81
N VAL A 248 7.06 29.68 5.61
CA VAL A 248 7.86 28.78 4.76
C VAL A 248 9.27 28.62 5.30
N ASP A 249 9.92 29.72 5.66
CA ASP A 249 11.31 29.72 6.11
C ASP A 249 11.45 29.28 7.57
N ASN A 250 10.51 29.66 8.44
CA ASN A 250 10.61 29.40 9.89
C ASN A 250 9.90 28.12 10.35
N HIS A 251 9.07 27.48 9.51
CA HIS A 251 8.28 26.30 9.90
C HIS A 251 8.38 25.13 8.91
N PHE A 252 8.03 25.34 7.62
CA PHE A 252 8.20 24.28 6.62
C PHE A 252 9.66 23.85 6.45
N THR A 253 10.56 24.81 6.21
CA THR A 253 11.97 24.50 5.89
C THR A 253 12.68 23.74 7.01
N PRO A 254 12.56 24.10 8.30
CA PRO A 254 13.15 23.31 9.39
C PRO A 254 12.58 21.90 9.50
N ILE A 255 11.27 21.69 9.32
CA ILE A 255 10.65 20.35 9.34
C ILE A 255 11.21 19.48 8.19
N LEU A 256 11.33 20.04 6.99
CA LEU A 256 11.88 19.34 5.83
C LEU A 256 13.37 19.01 6.01
N HIS A 257 14.17 19.95 6.53
CA HIS A 257 15.58 19.71 6.87
C HIS A 257 15.74 18.67 7.98
N PHE A 258 14.87 18.66 8.99
CA PHE A 258 14.90 17.68 10.06
C PHE A 258 14.60 16.26 9.54
N LEU A 259 13.58 16.10 8.70
CA LEU A 259 13.29 14.81 8.05
C LEU A 259 14.42 14.37 7.12
N HIS A 260 15.04 15.29 6.37
CA HIS A 260 16.24 14.99 5.58
C HIS A 260 17.38 14.45 6.45
N ASN A 261 17.68 15.14 7.56
CA ASN A 261 18.76 14.76 8.48
C ASN A 261 18.45 13.48 9.29
N PHE A 262 17.18 13.08 9.39
CA PHE A 262 16.76 11.76 9.88
C PHE A 262 17.07 10.61 8.89
N GLY A 263 17.58 10.91 7.68
CA GLY A 263 17.96 9.94 6.66
C GLY A 263 16.90 9.73 5.56
N ILE A 264 15.90 10.61 5.46
CA ILE A 264 14.85 10.53 4.44
C ILE A 264 15.28 11.32 3.20
N PRO A 265 15.46 10.69 2.02
CA PRO A 265 15.89 11.41 0.82
C PRO A 265 14.89 12.53 0.45
N THR A 266 15.37 13.72 0.07
CA THR A 266 14.52 14.91 -0.13
C THR A 266 13.35 14.67 -1.09
N PHE A 267 13.59 13.94 -2.19
CA PHE A 267 12.56 13.58 -3.17
C PHE A 267 11.49 12.61 -2.64
N ARG A 268 11.68 12.03 -1.45
CA ARG A 268 10.74 11.12 -0.79
C ARG A 268 9.92 11.81 0.31
N ILE A 269 10.39 12.91 0.91
CA ILE A 269 9.73 13.61 2.03
C ILE A 269 8.30 14.03 1.67
N SER A 270 8.07 14.44 0.43
CA SER A 270 6.74 14.74 -0.13
C SER A 270 5.74 13.59 0.02
N ASN A 271 6.19 12.33 -0.09
CA ASN A 271 5.32 11.17 0.09
C ASN A 271 4.93 10.92 1.56
N ILE A 272 5.79 11.31 2.51
CA ILE A 272 5.46 11.26 3.95
C ILE A 272 4.39 12.32 4.25
N ILE A 273 4.57 13.54 3.73
CA ILE A 273 3.62 14.65 3.89
C ILE A 273 2.28 14.35 3.22
N LEU A 274 2.26 13.76 2.02
CA LEU A 274 1.02 13.34 1.36
C LEU A 274 0.38 12.09 1.98
N ALA A 275 1.12 11.32 2.78
CA ALA A 275 0.57 10.22 3.57
C ALA A 275 0.03 10.68 4.93
N PHE A 276 0.66 11.67 5.57
CA PHE A 276 0.29 12.14 6.89
C PHE A 276 0.44 13.67 6.96
N PRO A 277 -0.49 14.44 6.33
CA PRO A 277 -0.42 15.90 6.27
C PRO A 277 -0.33 16.64 7.62
N PRO A 278 -0.92 16.17 8.74
CA PRO A 278 -0.87 16.90 10.01
C PRO A 278 0.52 17.15 10.58
N LEU A 279 1.51 16.34 10.20
CA LEU A 279 2.94 16.56 10.48
C LEU A 279 3.39 18.01 10.21
N LEU A 280 2.82 18.68 9.20
CA LEU A 280 3.17 20.06 8.85
C LEU A 280 2.63 21.11 9.83
N PHE A 281 1.72 20.78 10.74
CA PHE A 281 1.24 21.69 11.79
C PHE A 281 2.01 21.54 13.12
N TRP A 282 2.81 20.49 13.26
CA TRP A 282 3.62 20.26 14.46
C TRP A 282 4.86 21.15 14.49
N ASP A 283 5.34 21.46 15.69
CA ASP A 283 6.69 21.99 15.89
C ASP A 283 7.77 20.89 15.84
N LEU A 284 9.04 21.31 15.86
CA LEU A 284 10.20 20.41 15.81
C LEU A 284 10.35 19.53 17.07
N GLN A 285 9.95 20.00 18.25
CA GLN A 285 10.09 19.28 19.50
C GLN A 285 9.07 18.13 19.59
N LEU A 286 7.83 18.36 19.15
CA LEU A 286 6.82 17.31 18.99
C LEU A 286 7.27 16.29 17.95
N LEU A 287 7.74 16.73 16.78
CA LEU A 287 8.23 15.83 15.73
C LEU A 287 9.44 14.99 16.20
N GLN A 288 10.40 15.60 16.89
CA GLN A 288 11.52 14.89 17.53
C GLN A 288 11.01 13.84 18.53
N THR A 289 10.09 14.21 19.42
CA THR A 289 9.54 13.32 20.44
C THR A 289 8.87 12.10 19.80
N ARG A 290 8.04 12.30 18.77
CA ARG A 290 7.40 11.20 18.03
C ARG A 290 8.39 10.26 17.35
N LEU A 291 9.52 10.78 16.87
CA LEU A 291 10.58 9.99 16.23
C LEU A 291 11.51 9.28 17.23
N LEU A 292 11.59 9.74 18.47
CA LEU A 292 12.34 9.07 19.53
C LEU A 292 11.68 7.77 20.01
N VAL A 293 10.34 7.76 20.14
CA VAL A 293 9.56 6.56 20.52
C VAL A 293 9.84 5.35 19.61
N PHE A 294 10.17 5.58 18.33
CA PHE A 294 10.46 4.49 17.40
C PHE A 294 11.69 3.66 17.78
N LYS A 295 12.61 4.22 18.57
CA LYS A 295 13.82 3.54 19.05
C LYS A 295 13.51 2.44 20.07
N GLU A 296 12.27 2.35 20.55
CA GLU A 296 11.78 1.22 21.35
C GLU A 296 11.54 -0.05 20.50
N ILE A 297 11.35 0.09 19.18
CA ILE A 297 11.21 -1.03 18.23
C ILE A 297 12.63 -1.55 17.89
N ASP A 298 12.92 -2.80 18.21
CA ASP A 298 14.26 -3.39 18.02
C ASP A 298 14.49 -3.83 16.57
N LEU A 299 14.82 -2.85 15.71
CA LEU A 299 15.11 -3.05 14.29
C LEU A 299 16.57 -3.52 14.09
N PRO A 300 16.84 -4.66 13.42
CA PRO A 300 18.19 -5.18 13.20
C PRO A 300 19.17 -4.19 12.55
N ASP A 301 18.73 -3.51 11.50
CA ASP A 301 19.55 -2.52 10.76
C ASP A 301 19.40 -1.09 11.33
N LYS A 302 18.56 -0.90 12.36
CA LYS A 302 18.18 0.40 12.96
C LYS A 302 17.68 1.45 11.96
N ASP A 303 17.16 1.02 10.81
CA ASP A 303 16.73 1.90 9.72
C ASP A 303 15.27 2.38 9.88
N TYR A 304 15.08 3.26 10.87
CA TYR A 304 13.80 3.92 11.12
C TYR A 304 13.34 4.80 9.94
N ALA A 305 14.26 5.26 9.09
CA ALA A 305 13.94 6.04 7.89
C ALA A 305 13.23 5.18 6.83
N LYS A 306 13.73 3.97 6.53
CA LYS A 306 13.04 2.97 5.69
C LYS A 306 11.68 2.60 6.25
N LEU A 307 11.56 2.45 7.57
CA LEU A 307 10.28 2.12 8.22
C LEU A 307 9.26 3.26 8.04
N LEU A 308 9.65 4.52 8.33
CA LEU A 308 8.76 5.67 8.17
C LEU A 308 8.40 5.94 6.70
N LEU A 309 9.35 5.76 5.77
CA LEU A 309 9.12 5.84 4.31
C LEU A 309 8.08 4.84 3.78
N LYS A 310 7.85 3.76 4.53
CA LYS A 310 6.93 2.67 4.22
C LYS A 310 5.58 2.84 4.94
N TYR A 311 5.60 3.42 6.14
CA TYR A 311 4.43 3.64 6.99
C TYR A 311 4.52 4.98 7.77
N PRO A 312 4.23 6.13 7.13
CA PRO A 312 4.30 7.46 7.75
C PRO A 312 3.46 7.65 9.02
N TRP A 313 2.35 6.93 9.12
CA TRP A 313 1.41 6.96 10.24
C TRP A 313 1.97 6.43 11.56
N LEU A 314 3.19 5.87 11.56
CA LEU A 314 3.93 5.51 12.78
C LEU A 314 4.02 6.68 13.78
N LEU A 315 3.97 7.92 13.28
CA LEU A 315 4.06 9.15 14.06
C LEU A 315 2.83 9.47 14.92
N SER A 316 1.66 8.86 14.69
CA SER A 316 0.43 9.21 15.42
C SER A 316 0.39 8.62 16.84
N THR A 317 -0.31 9.26 17.77
CA THR A 317 -0.48 8.79 19.16
C THR A 317 -1.06 7.38 19.20
N SER A 318 -2.21 7.17 18.56
CA SER A 318 -2.94 5.90 18.65
C SER A 318 -2.16 4.71 18.05
N ILE A 319 -1.30 4.97 17.06
CA ILE A 319 -0.40 3.96 16.49
C ILE A 319 0.78 3.64 17.42
N GLN A 320 1.32 4.64 18.11
CA GLN A 320 2.37 4.46 19.12
C GLN A 320 1.83 3.71 20.34
N GLU A 321 0.65 4.10 20.84
CA GLU A 321 -0.04 3.44 21.96
C GLU A 321 -0.41 1.99 21.62
N ASN A 322 -0.86 1.71 20.40
CA ASN A 322 -1.16 0.33 19.97
C ASN A 322 0.10 -0.55 19.79
N TYR A 323 1.32 0.00 19.79
CA TYR A 323 2.53 -0.84 19.90
C TYR A 323 2.59 -1.52 21.28
N THR A 324 2.29 -0.80 22.35
CA THR A 324 2.24 -1.34 23.72
C THR A 324 1.18 -2.45 23.85
N GLU A 325 -0.02 -2.23 23.29
CA GLU A 325 -1.07 -3.25 23.20
C GLU A 325 -0.64 -4.47 22.38
N LEU A 326 0.04 -4.26 21.24
CA LEU A 326 0.58 -5.33 20.41
C LEU A 326 1.67 -6.15 21.14
N LEU A 327 2.51 -5.50 21.95
CA LEU A 327 3.48 -6.18 22.82
C LEU A 327 2.78 -6.98 23.92
N ALA A 328 1.81 -6.41 24.64
CA ALA A 328 1.02 -7.10 25.65
C ALA A 328 0.32 -8.34 25.06
N PHE A 329 -0.31 -8.20 23.90
CA PHE A 329 -0.86 -9.31 23.13
C PHE A 329 0.20 -10.35 22.77
N SER A 330 1.39 -9.95 22.31
CA SER A 330 2.46 -10.88 21.93
C SER A 330 2.91 -11.78 23.09
N TYR A 331 3.01 -11.25 24.30
CA TYR A 331 3.30 -12.03 25.50
C TYR A 331 2.18 -13.05 25.77
N SER A 332 0.90 -12.66 25.64
CA SER A 332 -0.25 -13.57 25.83
C SER A 332 -0.24 -14.78 24.87
N ILE A 333 0.23 -14.59 23.63
CA ILE A 333 0.38 -15.66 22.62
C ILE A 333 1.77 -16.31 22.59
N LYS A 334 2.65 -15.97 23.55
CA LYS A 334 4.02 -16.51 23.72
C LYS A 334 4.95 -16.28 22.52
N VAL A 335 4.78 -15.14 21.85
CA VAL A 335 5.65 -14.65 20.76
C VAL A 335 6.63 -13.62 21.33
N PRO A 336 7.96 -13.76 21.16
CA PRO A 336 8.93 -12.79 21.67
C PRO A 336 8.84 -11.40 21.00
N LYS A 337 9.13 -10.33 21.75
CA LYS A 337 9.20 -8.93 21.24
C LYS A 337 10.02 -8.82 19.96
N THR A 338 11.24 -9.37 19.93
CA THR A 338 12.14 -9.35 18.77
C THR A 338 11.56 -10.02 17.51
N GLN A 339 10.58 -10.92 17.69
CA GLN A 339 9.85 -11.55 16.57
C GLN A 339 8.69 -10.68 16.06
N ILE A 340 8.10 -9.85 16.93
CA ILE A 340 7.10 -8.84 16.57
C ILE A 340 7.77 -7.63 15.90
N ASP A 341 8.92 -7.16 16.39
CA ASP A 341 9.60 -6.00 15.84
C ASP A 341 10.05 -6.25 14.39
N ARG A 342 10.60 -7.44 14.09
CA ARG A 342 10.87 -7.92 12.71
C ARG A 342 9.59 -8.11 11.88
N ALA A 343 8.47 -8.43 12.52
CA ALA A 343 7.18 -8.50 11.83
C ALA A 343 6.65 -7.11 11.46
N ILE A 344 6.85 -6.10 12.31
CA ILE A 344 6.53 -4.69 12.06
C ILE A 344 7.46 -4.13 10.98
N GLU A 345 8.76 -4.39 11.06
CA GLU A 345 9.76 -4.00 10.05
C GLU A 345 9.33 -4.46 8.65
N SER A 346 8.98 -5.75 8.52
CA SER A 346 8.51 -6.32 7.25
C SER A 346 7.09 -5.87 6.88
N HIS A 347 6.19 -5.70 7.85
CA HIS A 347 4.76 -5.43 7.65
C HIS A 347 4.17 -4.47 8.72
N PRO A 348 4.45 -3.16 8.63
CA PRO A 348 4.12 -2.20 9.69
C PRO A 348 2.62 -1.98 9.88
N HIS A 349 1.80 -2.36 8.90
CA HIS A 349 0.34 -2.38 9.00
C HIS A 349 -0.22 -3.31 10.11
N LEU A 350 0.62 -4.09 10.79
CA LEU A 350 0.28 -4.73 12.07
C LEU A 350 -0.11 -3.71 13.14
N LEU A 351 0.58 -2.57 13.21
CA LEU A 351 0.30 -1.49 14.16
C LEU A 351 -1.04 -0.78 13.89
N SER A 352 -1.60 -0.93 12.69
CA SER A 352 -2.96 -0.44 12.37
C SER A 352 -4.06 -1.35 12.94
N CYS A 353 -3.76 -2.60 13.24
CA CYS A 353 -4.74 -3.60 13.65
C CYS A 353 -4.88 -3.68 15.17
N SER A 354 -6.13 -3.85 15.61
CA SER A 354 -6.44 -4.15 17.01
C SER A 354 -6.03 -5.58 17.38
N THR A 355 -5.59 -5.76 18.62
CA THR A 355 -5.19 -7.05 19.21
C THR A 355 -6.28 -8.12 19.09
N SER A 356 -7.56 -7.75 19.22
CA SER A 356 -8.72 -8.63 19.04
C SER A 356 -8.85 -9.21 17.61
N LYS A 357 -8.53 -8.41 16.59
CA LYS A 357 -8.54 -8.82 15.17
C LYS A 357 -7.36 -9.74 14.86
N LEU A 358 -6.18 -9.43 15.41
CA LEU A 358 -4.99 -10.29 15.31
C LEU A 358 -5.22 -11.64 16.03
N LYS A 359 -5.82 -11.60 17.23
CA LYS A 359 -6.21 -12.80 17.99
C LYS A 359 -7.15 -13.70 17.20
N SER A 360 -8.16 -13.14 16.53
CA SER A 360 -9.06 -13.93 15.68
C SER A 360 -8.31 -14.75 14.62
N MET A 361 -7.24 -14.22 14.01
CA MET A 361 -6.39 -15.00 13.09
C MET A 361 -5.49 -16.02 13.82
N VAL A 362 -4.94 -15.69 14.99
CA VAL A 362 -4.14 -16.64 15.80
C VAL A 362 -4.97 -17.83 16.27
N ASP A 363 -6.22 -17.62 16.63
CA ASP A 363 -7.13 -18.70 17.06
C ASP A 363 -7.42 -19.68 15.91
N GLN A 364 -7.56 -19.19 14.66
CA GLN A 364 -7.67 -20.04 13.46
C GLN A 364 -6.39 -20.87 13.21
N PHE A 365 -5.21 -20.35 13.57
CA PHE A 365 -3.98 -21.15 13.54
C PHE A 365 -3.96 -22.19 14.68
N ALA A 366 -4.48 -21.83 15.85
CA ALA A 366 -4.56 -22.71 17.00
C ALA A 366 -5.52 -23.91 16.80
N GLU A 367 -6.57 -23.75 15.98
CA GLU A 367 -7.44 -24.85 15.49
C GLU A 367 -6.68 -25.87 14.63
N LEU A 368 -5.70 -25.42 13.84
CA LEU A 368 -4.83 -26.28 13.02
C LEU A 368 -3.61 -26.80 13.82
N GLY A 369 -3.61 -26.67 15.14
CA GLY A 369 -2.48 -27.10 15.99
C GLY A 369 -1.19 -26.31 15.74
N VAL A 370 -1.28 -25.07 15.24
CA VAL A 370 -0.17 -24.12 15.08
C VAL A 370 -0.16 -23.17 16.27
N ARG A 371 0.69 -23.51 17.25
CA ARG A 371 0.85 -22.79 18.53
C ARG A 371 2.35 -22.69 18.88
N ASN A 372 2.72 -21.82 19.81
CA ASN A 372 4.09 -21.67 20.34
C ASN A 372 5.14 -21.60 19.21
N LYS A 373 6.13 -22.50 19.19
CA LYS A 373 7.20 -22.56 18.17
C LYS A 373 6.70 -22.58 16.71
N LYS A 374 5.56 -23.22 16.41
CA LYS A 374 4.95 -23.20 15.07
C LYS A 374 4.37 -21.81 14.74
N LEU A 375 3.73 -21.14 15.71
CA LEU A 375 3.19 -19.78 15.53
C LEU A 375 4.32 -18.78 15.29
N ASN A 376 5.42 -18.88 16.04
CA ASN A 376 6.61 -18.04 15.84
C ASN A 376 7.19 -18.21 14.42
N GLN A 377 7.22 -19.44 13.88
CA GLN A 377 7.64 -19.72 12.50
C GLN A 377 6.71 -19.10 11.44
N VAL A 378 5.40 -19.10 11.68
CA VAL A 378 4.42 -18.44 10.79
C VAL A 378 4.62 -16.93 10.76
N ILE A 379 4.75 -16.31 11.95
CA ILE A 379 4.95 -14.86 12.09
C ILE A 379 6.32 -14.44 11.54
N ALA A 380 7.36 -15.26 11.68
CA ALA A 380 8.70 -14.97 11.15
C ALA A 380 8.75 -14.93 9.61
N LYS A 381 7.97 -15.78 8.93
CA LYS A 381 8.01 -15.91 7.46
C LYS A 381 6.96 -15.08 6.74
N SER A 382 5.76 -14.96 7.33
CA SER A 382 4.60 -14.39 6.66
C SER A 382 3.64 -13.69 7.65
N PRO A 383 4.09 -12.65 8.37
CA PRO A 383 3.27 -11.97 9.38
C PRO A 383 2.04 -11.26 8.78
N GLN A 384 2.03 -10.99 7.47
CA GLN A 384 0.84 -10.54 6.74
C GLN A 384 -0.37 -11.50 6.82
N LEU A 385 -0.19 -12.74 7.27
CA LEU A 385 -1.32 -13.63 7.58
C LEU A 385 -2.17 -13.14 8.76
N LEU A 386 -1.58 -12.47 9.75
CA LEU A 386 -2.35 -11.87 10.85
C LEU A 386 -3.28 -10.75 10.36
N LEU A 387 -3.01 -10.21 9.16
CA LEU A 387 -3.80 -9.17 8.50
C LEU A 387 -4.85 -9.72 7.51
N ARG A 388 -4.98 -11.05 7.37
CA ARG A 388 -6.04 -11.66 6.56
C ARG A 388 -7.39 -11.59 7.28
N LYS A 389 -8.47 -11.79 6.52
CA LYS A 389 -9.79 -12.12 7.09
C LYS A 389 -9.83 -13.63 7.36
N PRO A 390 -10.37 -14.10 8.51
CA PRO A 390 -10.53 -15.53 8.78
C PRO A 390 -11.24 -16.30 7.66
N LYS A 391 -12.28 -15.72 7.06
CA LYS A 391 -13.01 -16.32 5.92
C LYS A 391 -12.12 -16.60 4.70
N ASP A 392 -11.22 -15.67 4.35
CA ASP A 392 -10.28 -15.85 3.23
C ASP A 392 -9.29 -16.99 3.51
N PHE A 393 -8.84 -17.10 4.76
CA PHE A 393 -7.90 -18.12 5.21
C PHE A 393 -8.56 -19.51 5.24
N LEU A 394 -9.78 -19.60 5.78
CA LEU A 394 -10.58 -20.83 5.81
C LEU A 394 -10.88 -21.37 4.40
N GLN A 395 -11.04 -20.52 3.38
CA GLN A 395 -11.17 -21.00 1.99
C GLN A 395 -9.93 -21.76 1.50
N ILE A 396 -8.74 -21.43 1.99
CA ILE A 396 -7.49 -22.16 1.68
C ILE A 396 -7.39 -23.43 2.53
N VAL A 397 -7.85 -23.42 3.78
CA VAL A 397 -7.98 -24.65 4.59
C VAL A 397 -8.92 -25.65 3.91
N LEU A 398 -10.14 -25.21 3.54
CA LEU A 398 -11.14 -26.01 2.83
C LEU A 398 -10.63 -26.55 1.48
N LEU A 399 -9.82 -25.78 0.74
CA LEU A 399 -9.16 -26.26 -0.48
C LEU A 399 -8.26 -27.47 -0.19
N PHE A 400 -7.52 -27.46 0.92
CA PHE A 400 -6.64 -28.57 1.30
C PHE A 400 -7.44 -29.74 1.92
N GLU A 401 -8.48 -29.49 2.71
CA GLU A 401 -9.39 -30.53 3.21
C GLU A 401 -10.06 -31.27 2.04
N ASN A 402 -10.52 -30.55 1.01
CA ASN A 402 -11.04 -31.12 -0.25
C ASN A 402 -9.98 -31.85 -1.10
N MET A 403 -8.69 -31.67 -0.83
CA MET A 403 -7.59 -32.45 -1.40
C MET A 403 -7.19 -33.66 -0.53
N GLY A 404 -7.94 -33.96 0.53
CA GLY A 404 -7.68 -35.09 1.44
C GLY A 404 -6.61 -34.82 2.49
N PHE A 405 -6.34 -33.56 2.84
CA PHE A 405 -5.46 -33.21 3.95
C PHE A 405 -6.22 -33.11 5.28
N ASP A 406 -5.71 -33.77 6.31
CA ASP A 406 -6.13 -33.59 7.69
C ASP A 406 -5.62 -32.25 8.28
N LYS A 407 -6.32 -31.72 9.30
CA LYS A 407 -5.99 -30.42 9.92
C LYS A 407 -4.59 -30.36 10.53
N GLU A 408 -4.02 -31.47 11.02
CA GLU A 408 -2.66 -31.50 11.57
C GLU A 408 -1.62 -31.36 10.45
N THR A 409 -1.82 -32.03 9.32
CA THR A 409 -1.01 -31.86 8.10
C THR A 409 -1.15 -30.46 7.50
N ILE A 410 -2.35 -29.88 7.47
CA ILE A 410 -2.54 -28.48 7.05
C ILE A 410 -1.77 -27.54 7.99
N GLY A 411 -1.81 -27.76 9.30
CA GLY A 411 -1.01 -27.03 10.29
C GLY A 411 0.50 -27.19 10.13
N ARG A 412 0.98 -28.39 9.76
CA ARG A 412 2.39 -28.65 9.41
C ARG A 412 2.81 -27.89 8.14
N ILE A 413 1.94 -27.85 7.12
CA ILE A 413 2.18 -27.09 5.89
C ILE A 413 2.17 -25.58 6.17
N LEU A 414 1.25 -25.08 7.00
CA LEU A 414 1.18 -23.68 7.43
C LEU A 414 2.44 -23.23 8.17
N ALA A 415 2.96 -24.02 9.11
CA ALA A 415 4.22 -23.69 9.81
C ALA A 415 5.45 -23.73 8.88
N ARG A 416 5.41 -24.56 7.83
CA ARG A 416 6.52 -24.73 6.87
C ARG A 416 6.53 -23.67 5.77
N CYS A 417 5.37 -23.42 5.16
CA CYS A 417 5.19 -22.54 4.00
C CYS A 417 3.91 -21.67 4.17
N PRO A 418 3.89 -20.73 5.13
CA PRO A 418 2.71 -19.89 5.40
C PRO A 418 2.34 -18.98 4.22
N GLU A 419 3.26 -18.72 3.30
CA GLU A 419 3.05 -17.93 2.08
C GLU A 419 1.95 -18.52 1.19
N ILE A 420 1.74 -19.84 1.26
CA ILE A 420 0.65 -20.56 0.59
C ILE A 420 -0.72 -20.03 1.04
N PHE A 421 -0.88 -19.78 2.35
CA PHE A 421 -2.11 -19.28 2.96
C PHE A 421 -2.26 -17.76 2.79
N ALA A 422 -1.19 -17.05 2.40
CA ALA A 422 -1.26 -15.65 2.03
C ALA A 422 -1.75 -15.45 0.58
N ALA A 423 -1.53 -16.45 -0.28
CA ALA A 423 -1.78 -16.40 -1.72
C ALA A 423 -3.27 -16.27 -2.13
N SER A 424 -3.52 -16.10 -3.42
CA SER A 424 -4.86 -16.20 -4.01
C SER A 424 -5.08 -17.63 -4.51
N ILE A 425 -6.24 -18.22 -4.20
CA ILE A 425 -6.64 -19.54 -4.73
C ILE A 425 -6.64 -19.50 -6.26
N ASN A 426 -7.56 -18.73 -6.85
CA ASN A 426 -7.80 -18.72 -8.29
C ASN A 426 -6.60 -18.14 -9.08
N LYS A 427 -5.94 -17.09 -8.56
CA LYS A 427 -4.85 -16.40 -9.30
C LYS A 427 -3.47 -17.03 -9.10
N THR A 428 -3.26 -17.86 -8.07
CA THR A 428 -1.93 -18.40 -7.72
C THR A 428 -1.95 -19.91 -7.45
N LEU A 429 -2.69 -20.39 -6.45
CA LEU A 429 -2.62 -21.79 -6.02
C LEU A 429 -3.15 -22.74 -7.10
N GLN A 430 -4.29 -22.41 -7.71
CA GLN A 430 -4.90 -23.21 -8.78
C GLN A 430 -3.95 -23.37 -9.97
N ARG A 431 -3.32 -22.29 -10.45
CA ARG A 431 -2.34 -22.37 -11.56
C ARG A 431 -1.14 -23.27 -11.23
N LYS A 432 -0.69 -23.30 -9.98
CA LYS A 432 0.41 -24.19 -9.55
C LYS A 432 -0.03 -25.65 -9.43
N ILE A 433 -1.25 -25.89 -8.96
CA ILE A 433 -1.88 -27.22 -8.93
C ILE A 433 -2.07 -27.78 -10.35
N GLU A 434 -2.58 -26.96 -11.28
CA GLU A 434 -2.75 -27.30 -12.69
C GLU A 434 -1.41 -27.56 -13.39
N PHE A 435 -0.40 -26.74 -13.11
CA PHE A 435 0.96 -26.95 -13.61
C PHE A 435 1.55 -28.30 -13.15
N LEU A 436 1.46 -28.64 -11.86
CA LEU A 436 1.91 -29.95 -11.37
C LEU A 436 1.16 -31.11 -12.05
N GLY A 437 -0.14 -30.93 -12.34
CA GLY A 437 -0.92 -31.87 -13.14
C GLY A 437 -0.40 -32.06 -14.57
N ARG A 438 0.00 -30.97 -15.26
CA ARG A 438 0.62 -31.02 -16.60
C ARG A 438 1.99 -31.71 -16.58
N VAL A 439 2.74 -31.59 -15.48
CA VAL A 439 4.02 -32.28 -15.23
C VAL A 439 3.82 -33.76 -14.84
N GLY A 440 2.62 -34.33 -15.07
CA GLY A 440 2.32 -35.74 -14.82
C GLY A 440 2.05 -36.12 -13.36
N VAL A 441 2.03 -35.15 -12.42
CA VAL A 441 1.62 -35.41 -11.04
C VAL A 441 0.09 -35.47 -10.98
N SER A 442 -0.46 -36.67 -11.19
CA SER A 442 -1.90 -36.90 -11.16
C SER A 442 -2.55 -36.40 -9.86
N LYS A 443 -3.84 -36.05 -9.93
CA LYS A 443 -4.63 -35.60 -8.76
C LYS A 443 -4.57 -36.58 -7.57
N THR A 444 -4.39 -37.87 -7.83
CA THR A 444 -4.24 -38.92 -6.80
C THR A 444 -2.90 -38.89 -6.06
N PHE A 445 -1.80 -38.50 -6.72
CA PHE A 445 -0.48 -38.40 -6.07
C PHE A 445 -0.16 -36.98 -5.55
N LEU A 446 -0.86 -35.96 -6.06
CA LEU A 446 -0.64 -34.56 -5.73
C LEU A 446 -0.66 -34.23 -4.22
N PRO A 447 -1.59 -34.76 -3.39
CA PRO A 447 -1.57 -34.52 -1.93
C PRO A 447 -0.30 -35.09 -1.29
N GLY A 448 0.14 -36.28 -1.74
CA GLY A 448 1.38 -36.92 -1.28
C GLY A 448 2.64 -36.12 -1.64
N VAL A 449 2.65 -35.47 -2.82
CA VAL A 449 3.75 -34.60 -3.27
C VAL A 449 3.79 -33.31 -2.46
N ILE A 450 2.65 -32.62 -2.32
CA ILE A 450 2.55 -31.38 -1.53
C ILE A 450 2.85 -31.64 -0.05
N ARG A 451 2.44 -32.79 0.52
CA ARG A 451 2.77 -33.18 1.90
C ARG A 451 4.28 -33.32 2.14
N LYS A 452 5.01 -33.87 1.16
CA LYS A 452 6.47 -34.05 1.22
C LYS A 452 7.23 -32.73 1.05
N TYR A 453 6.77 -31.86 0.15
CA TYR A 453 7.49 -30.65 -0.24
C TYR A 453 6.53 -29.52 -0.68
N PRO A 454 5.87 -28.83 0.28
CA PRO A 454 4.92 -27.76 -0.03
C PRO A 454 5.57 -26.53 -0.70
N GLU A 455 6.89 -26.39 -0.62
CA GLU A 455 7.70 -25.37 -1.31
C GLU A 455 7.45 -25.29 -2.84
N LEU A 456 6.94 -26.35 -3.46
CA LEU A 456 6.50 -26.33 -4.87
C LEU A 456 5.38 -25.31 -5.10
N LEU A 457 4.49 -25.11 -4.12
CA LEU A 457 3.41 -24.11 -4.19
C LEU A 457 3.89 -22.68 -3.86
N VAL A 458 5.09 -22.53 -3.29
CA VAL A 458 5.75 -21.22 -3.08
C VAL A 458 6.58 -20.83 -4.32
N SER A 459 7.32 -21.78 -4.88
CA SER A 459 8.22 -21.62 -6.04
C SER A 459 7.55 -21.00 -7.28
N ASP A 460 8.31 -20.23 -8.06
CA ASP A 460 7.82 -19.66 -9.32
C ASP A 460 7.68 -20.74 -10.42
N ILE A 461 6.65 -20.63 -11.26
CA ILE A 461 6.39 -21.62 -12.31
C ILE A 461 7.46 -21.48 -13.40
N ASP A 462 7.53 -20.31 -14.03
CA ASP A 462 8.21 -20.11 -15.31
C ASP A 462 9.73 -19.93 -15.13
N LYS A 463 10.15 -19.25 -14.05
CA LYS A 463 11.56 -18.97 -13.75
C LYS A 463 12.27 -20.08 -12.97
N THR A 464 11.52 -21.00 -12.35
CA THR A 464 12.09 -21.98 -11.42
C THR A 464 11.67 -23.41 -11.75
N LEU A 465 10.37 -23.74 -11.64
CA LEU A 465 9.94 -25.13 -11.82
C LEU A 465 10.09 -25.62 -13.26
N LEU A 466 9.64 -24.81 -14.24
CA LEU A 466 9.72 -25.13 -15.66
C LEU A 466 11.18 -25.27 -16.13
N GLN A 467 12.07 -24.35 -15.74
CA GLN A 467 13.49 -24.43 -16.08
C GLN A 467 14.15 -25.73 -15.59
N ARG A 468 13.80 -26.16 -14.38
CA ARG A 468 14.30 -27.43 -13.79
C ARG A 468 13.80 -28.65 -14.56
N ILE A 469 12.57 -28.62 -15.07
CA ILE A 469 12.00 -29.70 -15.90
C ILE A 469 12.64 -29.71 -17.29
N MET A 470 12.73 -28.55 -17.96
CA MET A 470 13.39 -28.43 -19.27
C MET A 470 14.85 -28.87 -19.22
N TYR A 471 15.57 -28.59 -18.13
CA TYR A 471 16.91 -29.10 -17.91
C TYR A 471 16.96 -30.64 -17.83
N LEU A 472 16.05 -31.27 -17.05
CA LEU A 472 15.98 -32.73 -16.96
C LEU A 472 15.60 -33.37 -18.31
N MET A 473 14.70 -32.75 -19.09
CA MET A 473 14.36 -33.20 -20.45
C MET A 473 15.56 -33.10 -21.40
N LYS A 474 16.38 -32.04 -21.28
CA LYS A 474 17.63 -31.89 -22.06
C LYS A 474 18.67 -32.97 -21.75
N LEU A 475 18.58 -33.64 -20.59
CA LEU A 475 19.40 -34.81 -20.25
C LEU A 475 18.85 -36.13 -20.82
N GLY A 476 17.79 -36.09 -21.64
CA GLY A 476 17.17 -37.28 -22.25
C GLY A 476 16.13 -37.99 -21.37
N LEU A 477 15.71 -37.40 -20.24
CA LEU A 477 14.64 -37.95 -19.42
C LEU A 477 13.27 -37.58 -19.96
N SER A 478 12.34 -38.54 -20.05
CA SER A 478 10.98 -38.26 -20.51
C SER A 478 10.15 -37.56 -19.42
N GLU A 479 9.05 -36.94 -19.83
CA GLU A 479 8.07 -36.37 -18.88
C GLU A 479 7.55 -37.43 -17.88
N LYS A 480 7.43 -38.68 -18.31
CA LYS A 480 7.00 -39.81 -17.45
C LYS A 480 8.05 -40.13 -16.39
N ASP A 481 9.34 -40.09 -16.74
CA ASP A 481 10.44 -40.27 -15.80
C ASP A 481 10.46 -39.12 -14.78
N ILE A 482 10.38 -37.88 -15.25
CA ILE A 482 10.37 -36.69 -14.39
C ILE A 482 9.15 -36.70 -13.44
N ALA A 483 7.96 -37.05 -13.93
CA ALA A 483 6.76 -37.24 -13.12
C ALA A 483 6.95 -38.33 -12.04
N TYR A 484 7.55 -39.46 -12.41
CA TYR A 484 7.91 -40.53 -11.47
C TYR A 484 8.87 -40.02 -10.39
N MET A 485 9.93 -39.31 -10.78
CA MET A 485 10.94 -38.78 -9.87
C MET A 485 10.36 -37.74 -8.89
N VAL A 486 9.46 -36.85 -9.33
CA VAL A 486 8.78 -35.87 -8.47
C VAL A 486 7.80 -36.53 -7.50
N ARG A 487 7.14 -37.61 -7.93
CA ARG A 487 6.24 -38.41 -7.08
C ARG A 487 6.99 -39.15 -5.96
N THR A 488 8.11 -39.79 -6.30
CA THR A 488 8.94 -40.50 -5.31
C THR A 488 9.70 -39.51 -4.41
N PHE A 489 10.35 -38.50 -5.00
CA PHE A 489 11.22 -37.53 -4.35
C PHE A 489 10.89 -36.07 -4.75
N SER A 490 9.81 -35.55 -4.16
CA SER A 490 9.27 -34.21 -4.43
C SER A 490 10.25 -33.02 -4.28
N PRO A 491 11.29 -33.07 -3.41
CA PRO A 491 12.33 -32.03 -3.36
C PRO A 491 13.20 -31.89 -4.61
N LEU A 492 13.11 -32.79 -5.61
CA LEU A 492 13.86 -32.71 -6.87
C LEU A 492 13.78 -31.31 -7.51
N LEU A 493 12.57 -30.81 -7.71
CA LEU A 493 12.33 -29.49 -8.31
C LEU A 493 12.59 -28.32 -7.33
N GLY A 494 13.20 -28.57 -6.18
CA GLY A 494 13.75 -27.57 -5.25
C GLY A 494 15.22 -27.22 -5.52
N TYR A 495 15.99 -28.10 -6.15
CA TYR A 495 17.45 -27.97 -6.31
C TYR A 495 17.86 -27.03 -7.47
N SER A 496 18.92 -26.24 -7.28
CA SER A 496 19.48 -25.40 -8.35
C SER A 496 20.11 -26.26 -9.46
N ILE A 497 19.95 -25.82 -10.71
CA ILE A 497 20.53 -26.52 -11.87
C ILE A 497 22.06 -26.49 -11.74
N GLU A 498 22.64 -25.29 -11.76
CA GLU A 498 24.10 -25.08 -11.72
C GLU A 498 24.74 -25.55 -10.42
N GLY A 499 24.10 -25.33 -9.26
CA GLY A 499 24.69 -25.62 -7.96
C GLY A 499 24.49 -27.05 -7.45
N VAL A 500 23.60 -27.84 -8.03
CA VAL A 500 23.26 -29.19 -7.52
C VAL A 500 22.97 -30.21 -8.61
N LEU A 501 22.08 -29.94 -9.57
CA LEU A 501 21.67 -30.94 -10.55
C LEU A 501 22.80 -31.25 -11.55
N ARG A 502 23.40 -30.19 -12.11
CA ARG A 502 24.47 -30.29 -13.12
C ARG A 502 25.73 -30.98 -12.59
N PRO A 503 26.39 -30.54 -11.50
CA PRO A 503 27.66 -31.13 -11.07
C PRO A 503 27.53 -32.59 -10.66
N LYS A 504 26.34 -33.00 -10.20
CA LYS A 504 26.05 -34.40 -9.83
C LYS A 504 25.76 -35.26 -11.06
N ILE A 505 25.09 -34.75 -12.09
CA ILE A 505 24.94 -35.46 -13.36
C ILE A 505 26.29 -35.59 -14.09
N GLU A 506 27.08 -34.52 -14.13
CA GLU A 506 28.42 -34.54 -14.72
C GLU A 506 29.33 -35.55 -14.00
N PHE A 507 29.30 -35.63 -12.67
CA PHE A 507 30.03 -36.68 -11.95
C PHE A 507 29.49 -38.09 -12.23
N LEU A 508 28.16 -38.28 -12.28
CA LEU A 508 27.54 -39.58 -12.57
C LEU A 508 27.94 -40.12 -13.95
N VAL A 509 27.91 -39.27 -14.98
CA VAL A 509 28.18 -39.66 -16.37
C VAL A 509 29.68 -39.69 -16.64
N ASN A 510 30.41 -38.62 -16.31
CA ASN A 510 31.80 -38.44 -16.76
C ASN A 510 32.83 -39.06 -15.81
N SER A 511 32.48 -39.30 -14.53
CA SER A 511 33.42 -39.84 -13.54
C SER A 511 33.00 -41.20 -12.98
N MET A 512 31.69 -41.45 -12.81
CA MET A 512 31.17 -42.75 -12.41
C MET A 512 30.86 -43.67 -13.59
N GLU A 513 30.87 -43.16 -14.83
CA GLU A 513 30.63 -43.91 -16.08
C GLU A 513 29.25 -44.59 -16.11
N ARG A 514 28.23 -43.95 -15.50
CA ARG A 514 26.88 -44.50 -15.31
C ARG A 514 25.81 -43.68 -16.05
N PRO A 515 24.76 -44.33 -16.60
CA PRO A 515 23.75 -43.64 -17.40
C PRO A 515 22.87 -42.70 -16.56
N VAL A 516 22.42 -41.61 -17.19
CA VAL A 516 21.48 -40.63 -16.57
C VAL A 516 20.23 -41.32 -16.01
N ARG A 517 19.76 -42.40 -16.65
CA ARG A 517 18.57 -43.15 -16.22
C ARG A 517 18.60 -43.60 -14.76
N ASP A 518 19.77 -43.83 -14.19
CA ASP A 518 19.89 -44.31 -12.80
C ASP A 518 19.40 -43.29 -11.76
N VAL A 519 19.32 -41.99 -12.10
CA VAL A 519 18.68 -41.01 -11.21
C VAL A 519 17.15 -41.10 -11.24
N VAL A 520 16.55 -41.80 -12.21
CA VAL A 520 15.10 -42.07 -12.24
C VAL A 520 14.73 -43.10 -11.19
N ASP A 521 15.52 -44.18 -11.11
CA ASP A 521 15.35 -45.26 -10.13
C ASP A 521 15.73 -44.83 -8.71
N TYR A 522 16.71 -43.91 -8.57
CA TYR A 522 17.10 -43.36 -7.28
C TYR A 522 17.26 -41.81 -7.26
N PRO A 523 16.16 -41.04 -7.33
CA PRO A 523 16.22 -39.57 -7.45
C PRO A 523 16.75 -38.88 -6.18
N ARG A 524 16.76 -39.61 -5.06
CA ARG A 524 17.39 -39.17 -3.80
C ARG A 524 18.90 -38.94 -3.96
N TYR A 525 19.54 -39.44 -5.02
CA TYR A 525 20.90 -39.09 -5.46
C TYR A 525 21.20 -37.59 -5.30
N PHE A 526 20.31 -36.72 -5.77
CA PHE A 526 20.49 -35.27 -5.72
C PHE A 526 20.51 -34.67 -4.30
N SER A 527 20.04 -35.39 -3.28
CA SER A 527 20.07 -34.93 -1.88
C SER A 527 21.41 -35.13 -1.17
N TYR A 528 22.24 -36.10 -1.60
CA TYR A 528 23.51 -36.41 -0.95
C TYR A 528 24.59 -35.41 -1.33
N SER A 529 25.53 -35.12 -0.42
CA SER A 529 26.68 -34.24 -0.71
C SER A 529 27.61 -34.88 -1.75
N LEU A 530 27.98 -34.12 -2.78
CA LEU A 530 28.90 -34.60 -3.83
C LEU A 530 30.27 -34.91 -3.22
N GLU A 531 30.87 -33.94 -2.54
CA GLU A 531 32.19 -34.08 -1.92
C GLU A 531 32.19 -34.97 -0.67
N LYS A 532 31.16 -34.90 0.18
CA LYS A 532 31.18 -35.60 1.49
C LYS A 532 30.59 -37.01 1.49
N LYS A 533 29.86 -37.45 0.44
CA LYS A 533 29.26 -38.81 0.41
C LYS A 533 29.28 -39.48 -0.96
N ILE A 534 29.02 -38.77 -2.05
CA ILE A 534 29.01 -39.40 -3.40
C ILE A 534 30.42 -39.76 -3.85
N LYS A 535 31.34 -38.78 -3.91
CA LYS A 535 32.75 -39.01 -4.30
C LYS A 535 33.48 -40.03 -3.41
N PRO A 536 33.48 -39.93 -2.06
CA PRO A 536 34.25 -40.85 -1.23
C PRO A 536 33.80 -42.31 -1.38
N ARG A 537 32.48 -42.54 -1.37
CA ARG A 537 31.92 -43.88 -1.56
C ARG A 537 32.17 -44.42 -2.97
N TYR A 538 32.17 -43.57 -3.99
CA TYR A 538 32.53 -43.98 -5.35
C TYR A 538 33.98 -44.47 -5.43
N TRP A 539 34.93 -43.71 -4.88
CA TRP A 539 36.35 -44.10 -4.92
C TRP A 539 36.64 -45.37 -4.11
N VAL A 540 35.98 -45.57 -2.96
CA VAL A 540 36.07 -46.82 -2.18
C VAL A 540 35.56 -48.04 -2.96
N LEU A 541 34.49 -47.89 -3.76
CA LEU A 541 33.96 -48.95 -4.61
C LEU A 541 34.83 -49.18 -5.86
N LYS A 542 35.29 -48.12 -6.55
CA LYS A 542 36.17 -48.22 -7.74
C LYS A 542 37.50 -48.88 -7.38
N GLY A 543 38.08 -48.54 -6.22
CA GLY A 543 39.30 -49.15 -5.70
C GLY A 543 39.18 -50.64 -5.29
N ARG A 544 37.98 -51.23 -5.40
CA ARG A 544 37.72 -52.66 -5.17
C ARG A 544 36.96 -53.34 -6.33
N ASP A 545 36.78 -52.66 -7.47
CA ASP A 545 35.89 -53.02 -8.59
C ASP A 545 34.47 -53.49 -8.19
N ILE A 546 33.92 -52.93 -7.10
CA ILE A 546 32.58 -53.29 -6.63
C ILE A 546 31.53 -52.46 -7.39
N LYS A 547 30.65 -53.15 -8.13
CA LYS A 547 29.52 -52.55 -8.86
C LYS A 547 28.22 -52.77 -8.09
N CYS A 548 27.52 -51.69 -7.74
CA CYS A 548 26.24 -51.71 -7.04
C CYS A 548 25.31 -50.57 -7.50
N SER A 549 24.07 -50.53 -7.00
CA SER A 549 23.10 -49.47 -7.35
C SER A 549 23.38 -48.17 -6.57
N LEU A 550 22.88 -47.04 -7.08
CA LEU A 550 22.93 -45.76 -6.33
C LEU A 550 22.20 -45.84 -4.97
N LYS A 551 21.18 -46.71 -4.86
CA LYS A 551 20.44 -46.95 -3.62
C LYS A 551 21.31 -47.66 -2.58
N ASP A 552 22.08 -48.66 -3.00
CA ASP A 552 22.99 -49.41 -2.12
C ASP A 552 24.20 -48.55 -1.74
N MET A 553 24.79 -47.89 -2.73
CA MET A 553 25.92 -46.97 -2.54
C MET A 553 25.61 -45.83 -1.56
N LEU A 554 24.42 -45.19 -1.64
CA LEU A 554 24.16 -43.93 -0.94
C LEU A 554 23.05 -43.99 0.10
N GLY A 555 22.09 -44.91 -0.05
CA GLY A 555 20.95 -45.04 0.87
C GLY A 555 21.37 -45.52 2.25
N LYS A 556 22.36 -46.41 2.31
CA LYS A 556 22.92 -46.97 3.54
C LYS A 556 23.62 -45.89 4.39
N ASN A 557 23.59 -46.05 5.70
CA ASN A 557 24.38 -45.25 6.65
C ASN A 557 25.89 -45.56 6.48
N ASP A 558 26.78 -44.90 7.22
CA ASP A 558 28.23 -45.06 7.02
C ASP A 558 28.79 -46.38 7.61
N GLU A 559 28.20 -46.89 8.70
CA GLU A 559 28.52 -48.19 9.31
C GLU A 559 28.05 -49.37 8.43
N GLU A 560 26.81 -49.31 7.94
CA GLU A 560 26.23 -50.29 6.99
C GLU A 560 27.11 -50.39 5.72
N PHE A 561 27.49 -49.24 5.16
CA PHE A 561 28.36 -49.19 3.97
C PHE A 561 29.77 -49.73 4.26
N ALA A 562 30.32 -49.49 5.45
CA ALA A 562 31.60 -50.02 5.88
C ALA A 562 31.58 -51.54 6.15
N ALA A 563 30.50 -52.05 6.74
CA ALA A 563 30.32 -53.48 6.98
C ALA A 563 30.21 -54.25 5.64
N GLU A 564 29.39 -53.77 4.71
CA GLU A 564 29.11 -54.42 3.43
C GLU A 564 30.25 -54.28 2.41
N PHE A 565 30.80 -53.07 2.23
CA PHE A 565 31.75 -52.77 1.15
C PHE A 565 33.19 -52.53 1.61
N MET A 566 33.46 -52.52 2.91
CA MET A 566 34.81 -52.39 3.47
C MET A 566 35.25 -53.58 4.33
N GLY A 567 34.37 -54.56 4.58
CA GLY A 567 34.68 -55.80 5.32
C GLY A 567 34.86 -55.63 6.83
N ILE A 568 34.68 -54.42 7.36
CA ILE A 568 34.97 -54.05 8.76
C ILE A 568 34.06 -54.80 9.74
N GLY A 569 32.89 -55.29 9.29
CA GLY A 569 31.99 -56.14 10.08
C GLY A 569 32.57 -57.48 10.53
N ARG A 570 33.72 -57.92 10.01
CA ARG A 570 34.48 -59.09 10.52
C ARG A 570 35.57 -58.75 11.53
N MET A 571 35.74 -57.47 11.87
CA MET A 571 36.81 -56.97 12.75
C MET A 571 36.31 -56.51 14.12
N LEU A 572 35.04 -56.80 14.45
CA LEU A 572 34.55 -56.77 15.83
C LEU A 572 35.14 -57.95 16.60
N VAL A 573 36.31 -57.72 17.20
CA VAL A 573 36.90 -58.60 18.21
C VAL A 573 35.89 -58.72 19.35
N TYR A 574 35.41 -59.94 19.61
CA TYR A 574 34.61 -60.23 20.81
C TYR A 574 35.43 -59.85 22.06
N PRO A 575 34.82 -59.24 23.08
CA PRO A 575 35.48 -59.12 24.38
C PRO A 575 35.93 -60.51 24.85
N PRO A 576 37.13 -60.66 25.44
CA PRO A 576 37.51 -61.92 26.05
C PRO A 576 36.47 -62.29 27.11
N VAL A 577 36.03 -63.54 27.11
CA VAL A 577 35.10 -64.04 28.12
C VAL A 577 35.78 -63.92 29.48
N SER A 578 35.28 -63.02 30.32
CA SER A 578 35.70 -62.93 31.72
C SER A 578 35.28 -64.21 32.43
N SER A 579 36.24 -65.09 32.68
CA SER A 579 36.07 -66.21 33.60
C SER A 579 35.62 -65.69 34.96
N ASN A 580 34.58 -66.30 35.54
CA ASN A 580 34.31 -66.12 36.95
C ASN A 580 35.50 -66.64 37.74
N ASP A 581 36.10 -65.83 38.60
CA ASP A 581 36.78 -66.35 39.78
C ASP A 581 36.68 -65.37 40.97
N SER A 582 35.80 -65.75 41.90
CA SER A 582 36.20 -66.07 43.28
C SER A 582 37.10 -65.08 44.04
N GLN A 583 36.54 -63.97 44.54
CA GLN A 583 36.47 -63.65 45.99
C GLN A 583 35.70 -62.35 46.28
#